data_AF-A0AAW6XZ82-F1
#
_entry.id   AF-A0AAW6XZ82-F1
#
_cell.length_a   1.000
_cell.length_b   1.000
_cell.length_c   1.000
_cell.angle_alpha   90.00
_cell.angle_beta   90.00
_cell.angle_gamma   90.00
#
_symmetry.space_group_name_H-M   'P 1'
#
loop_
_entity.id
_entity.type
_entity.pdbx_description
1 polymer ?
#
loop_
_entity_poly.entity_id
_entity_poly.type
_entity_poly.pdbx_seq_one_letter_code
_entity_poly.pdbx_strand_id
1 'polypeptide(L)'
;MARNLLNAFVTEVIANSSFTEIDRIYLTNRVMSLVGEEAAKQETAATSLIDLKDDLLEVALAVGKIGSTLAEQDILGAELMNLVT
;
A
#
# COMPACT_ATOMS: atom_id res chain seq x y z
N MET A 1 -14.92 7.79 8.81
CA MET A 1 -13.86 8.76 9.13
C MET A 1 -12.72 8.49 8.17
N ALA A 2 -12.16 9.53 7.55
CA ALA A 2 -10.97 9.38 6.73
C ALA A 2 -9.79 8.99 7.64
N ARG A 3 -8.94 8.08 7.17
CA ARG A 3 -7.77 7.59 7.89
C ARG A 3 -6.58 7.55 6.96
N ASN A 4 -5.39 7.61 7.53
CA ASN A 4 -4.15 7.58 6.77
C ASN A 4 -4.06 6.30 5.92
N LEU A 5 -3.89 6.46 4.60
CA LEU A 5 -3.92 5.37 3.62
C LEU A 5 -2.87 4.31 3.91
N LEU A 6 -1.62 4.73 4.10
CA LEU A 6 -0.50 3.84 4.40
C LEU A 6 -0.75 3.04 5.68
N ASN A 7 -1.18 3.69 6.75
CA ASN A 7 -1.48 3.02 8.01
C ASN A 7 -2.67 2.05 7.89
N ALA A 8 -3.69 2.41 7.09
CA ALA A 8 -4.84 1.55 6.85
C ALA A 8 -4.42 0.26 6.13
N PHE A 9 -3.63 0.38 5.05
CA PHE A 9 -3.11 -0.77 4.33
C PHE A 9 -2.22 -1.66 5.20
N VAL A 10 -1.24 -1.09 5.92
CA VAL A 10 -0.36 -1.86 6.82
C VAL A 10 -1.15 -2.59 7.90
N THR A 11 -2.22 -1.99 8.41
CA THR A 11 -3.09 -2.63 9.40
C THR A 11 -3.82 -3.84 8.80
N GLU A 12 -4.34 -3.72 7.58
CA GLU A 12 -4.96 -4.87 6.90
C GLU A 12 -3.94 -5.95 6.55
N VAL A 13 -2.70 -5.59 6.18
CA VAL A 13 -1.62 -6.57 5.96
C VAL A 13 -1.34 -7.37 7.22
N ILE A 14 -1.16 -6.71 8.36
CA ILE A 14 -0.93 -7.40 9.65
C ILE A 14 -2.13 -8.30 10.00
N ALA A 15 -3.35 -7.84 9.77
CA ALA A 15 -4.56 -8.61 10.08
C ALA A 15 -4.73 -9.87 9.22
N ASN A 16 -4.13 -9.91 8.03
CA ASN A 16 -4.33 -10.99 7.05
C ASN A 16 -3.05 -11.80 6.75
N SER A 17 -1.96 -11.59 7.48
CA SER A 17 -0.66 -12.24 7.24
C SER A 17 -0.06 -12.82 8.52
N SER A 18 1.18 -13.31 8.42
CA SER A 18 1.98 -13.74 9.58
C SER A 18 2.73 -12.61 10.29
N PHE A 19 2.67 -11.38 9.74
CA PHE A 19 3.28 -10.21 10.38
C PHE A 19 2.53 -9.83 11.65
N THR A 20 3.24 -9.17 12.55
CA THR A 20 2.70 -8.67 13.81
C THR A 20 2.85 -7.16 13.91
N GLU A 21 2.26 -6.56 14.94
CA GLU A 21 2.43 -5.13 15.24
C GLU A 21 3.91 -4.71 15.44
N ILE A 22 4.77 -5.64 15.83
CA ILE A 22 6.22 -5.40 15.95
C ILE A 22 6.84 -5.10 14.58
N ASP A 23 6.29 -5.67 13.50
CA ASP A 23 6.77 -5.53 12.12
C ASP A 23 6.25 -4.27 11.42
N ARG A 24 5.39 -3.47 12.08
CA ARG A 24 4.73 -2.30 11.48
C ARG A 24 5.71 -1.32 10.87
N ILE A 25 6.84 -1.03 11.53
CA ILE A 25 7.84 -0.10 11.01
C ILE A 25 8.46 -0.64 9.72
N TYR A 26 8.78 -1.94 9.67
CA TYR A 26 9.28 -2.60 8.47
C TYR A 26 8.27 -2.53 7.33
N LEU A 27 7.01 -2.90 7.59
CA LEU A 27 5.94 -2.88 6.60
C LEU A 27 5.68 -1.47 6.05
N THR A 28 5.65 -0.47 6.93
CA THR A 28 5.48 0.95 6.55
C THR A 28 6.58 1.38 5.59
N ASN A 29 7.84 1.12 5.94
CA ASN A 29 8.99 1.45 5.10
C ASN A 29 8.99 0.66 3.79
N ARG A 30 8.59 -0.62 3.82
CA ARG A 30 8.52 -1.46 2.64
C ARG A 30 7.48 -0.92 1.66
N VAL A 31 6.28 -0.60 2.12
CA VAL A 31 5.23 -0.02 1.28
C VAL A 31 5.68 1.34 0.74
N MET A 32 6.21 2.25 1.56
CA MET A 32 6.74 3.55 1.10
C MET A 32 7.84 3.40 0.04
N SER A 33 8.68 2.37 0.13
CA SER A 33 9.72 2.12 -0.88
C SER A 33 9.13 1.78 -2.26
N LEU A 34 7.98 1.09 -2.26
CA LEU A 34 7.27 0.65 -3.46
C LEU A 34 6.44 1.79 -4.08
N VAL A 35 5.68 2.51 -3.26
CA VAL A 35 4.65 3.47 -3.74
C VAL A 35 5.06 4.94 -3.59
N GLY A 36 6.14 5.22 -2.87
CA GLY A 36 6.58 6.58 -2.53
C GLY A 36 6.08 7.07 -1.18
N GLU A 37 6.79 8.08 -0.64
CA GLU A 37 6.53 8.61 0.70
C GLU A 37 5.23 9.42 0.80
N GLU A 38 4.72 9.92 -0.33
CA GLU A 38 3.47 10.69 -0.38
C GLU A 38 2.26 9.85 0.08
N ALA A 39 2.32 8.52 -0.01
CA ALA A 39 1.28 7.64 0.53
C ALA A 39 1.05 7.85 2.04
N ALA A 40 2.09 8.24 2.78
CA ALA A 40 1.98 8.57 4.20
C ALA A 40 1.23 9.89 4.46
N LYS A 41 0.99 10.72 3.44
CA LYS A 41 0.26 11.99 3.55
C LYS A 41 -1.17 11.89 3.01
N GLN A 42 -1.53 10.77 2.38
CA GLN A 42 -2.85 10.56 1.82
C GLN A 42 -3.81 10.02 2.87
N GLU A 43 -5.06 10.46 2.75
CA GLU A 43 -6.18 9.90 3.50
C GLU A 43 -7.05 9.06 2.56
N THR A 44 -7.70 8.04 3.13
CA THR A 44 -8.64 7.20 2.41
C THR A 44 -9.88 6.94 3.26
N ALA A 45 -11.01 6.74 2.56
CA ALA A 45 -12.23 6.19 3.12
C ALA A 45 -12.33 4.67 2.90
N ALA A 46 -11.42 4.08 2.11
CA ALA A 46 -11.40 2.67 1.81
C ALA A 46 -11.17 1.81 3.05
N THR A 47 -11.74 0.62 3.01
CA THR A 47 -11.62 -0.34 4.10
C THR A 47 -11.20 -1.72 3.66
N SER A 48 -11.44 -2.10 2.41
CA SER A 48 -10.98 -3.38 1.92
C SER A 48 -9.50 -3.31 1.53
N LEU A 49 -8.79 -4.40 1.73
CA LEU A 49 -7.38 -4.52 1.34
C LEU A 49 -7.18 -4.25 -0.16
N ILE A 50 -8.14 -4.67 -1.01
CA ILE A 50 -8.07 -4.48 -2.46
C ILE A 50 -8.20 -3.00 -2.83
N ASP A 51 -9.18 -2.30 -2.26
CA ASP A 51 -9.38 -0.86 -2.52
C ASP A 51 -8.19 -0.05 -2.00
N LEU A 52 -7.64 -0.41 -0.82
CA LEU A 52 -6.45 0.23 -0.27
C LEU A 52 -5.22 0.03 -1.16
N LYS A 53 -5.09 -1.15 -1.77
CA LYS A 53 -4.03 -1.44 -2.75
C LYS A 53 -4.22 -0.61 -4.02
N ASP A 54 -5.45 -0.44 -4.50
CA ASP A 54 -5.74 0.40 -5.67
C ASP A 54 -5.43 1.89 -5.39
N ASP A 55 -5.84 2.42 -4.23
CA ASP A 55 -5.48 3.79 -3.80
C ASP A 55 -3.95 3.99 -3.76
N LEU A 56 -3.19 2.99 -3.29
CA LEU A 56 -1.72 3.04 -3.27
C LEU A 56 -1.10 3.01 -4.67
N LEU A 57 -1.70 2.29 -5.63
CA LEU A 57 -1.28 2.31 -7.03
C LEU A 57 -1.47 3.70 -7.65
N GLU A 58 -2.59 4.36 -7.36
CA GLU A 58 -2.85 5.73 -7.82
C GLU A 58 -1.78 6.70 -7.30
N VAL A 59 -1.39 6.57 -6.03
CA VAL A 59 -0.30 7.38 -5.47
C VAL A 59 1.00 7.11 -6.20
N ALA A 60 1.37 5.84 -6.38
CA ALA A 60 2.61 5.45 -7.05
C ALA A 60 2.69 5.98 -8.49
N LEU A 61 1.56 5.95 -9.21
CA LEU A 61 1.44 6.53 -10.54
C LEU A 61 1.60 8.06 -10.51
N ALA A 62 0.94 8.74 -9.57
CA ALA A 62 0.97 10.19 -9.44
C ALA A 62 2.37 10.73 -9.11
N VAL A 63 3.16 10.00 -8.32
CA VAL A 63 4.54 10.38 -7.98
C VAL A 63 5.59 9.84 -8.96
N GLY A 64 5.16 9.10 -10.00
CA GLY A 64 6.05 8.54 -11.03
C GLY A 64 6.94 7.39 -10.55
N LYS A 65 6.52 6.65 -9.50
CA LYS A 65 7.21 5.43 -9.05
C LYS A 65 7.02 4.26 -10.01
N ILE A 66 5.88 4.25 -10.71
CA ILE A 66 5.56 3.31 -11.78
C ILE A 66 5.03 4.07 -13.00
N GLY A 67 5.19 3.49 -14.19
CA GLY A 67 4.57 4.01 -15.41
C GLY A 67 3.07 3.67 -15.52
N SER A 68 2.42 4.24 -16.54
CA SER A 68 0.98 4.10 -16.78
C SER A 68 0.61 2.81 -17.50
N THR A 69 1.55 1.89 -17.72
CA THR A 69 1.24 0.62 -18.40
C THR A 69 0.53 -0.32 -17.44
N LEU A 70 -0.40 -1.13 -17.97
CA LEU A 70 -1.09 -2.15 -17.16
C LEU A 70 -0.10 -3.13 -16.53
N ALA A 71 0.95 -3.51 -17.27
CA ALA A 71 1.97 -4.42 -16.77
C ALA A 71 2.70 -3.88 -15.53
N GLU A 72 3.07 -2.59 -15.52
CA GLU A 72 3.74 -1.98 -14.36
C GLU A 72 2.81 -1.89 -13.15
N GLN A 73 1.55 -1.53 -13.36
CA GLN A 73 0.54 -1.46 -12.31
C GLN A 73 0.23 -2.85 -11.72
N ASP A 74 0.10 -3.86 -12.58
CA ASP A 74 -0.13 -5.25 -12.16
C ASP A 74 1.06 -5.81 -11.36
N ILE A 75 2.29 -5.51 -11.78
CA ILE A 75 3.51 -5.91 -11.05
C ILE A 75 3.52 -5.29 -9.66
N LEU A 76 3.32 -3.97 -9.54
CA LEU A 76 3.30 -3.31 -8.24
C LEU A 76 2.14 -3.82 -7.37
N GLY A 77 0.96 -4.03 -7.96
CA GLY A 77 -0.19 -4.60 -7.27
C GLY A 77 0.13 -5.99 -6.71
N ALA A 78 0.79 -6.85 -7.48
CA ALA A 78 1.23 -8.16 -7.02
C ALA A 78 2.28 -8.06 -5.91
N GLU A 79 3.25 -7.14 -6.00
CA GLU A 79 4.24 -6.92 -4.94
C GLU A 79 3.61 -6.48 -3.61
N LEU A 80 2.59 -5.63 -3.66
CA LEU A 80 1.83 -5.23 -2.47
C LEU A 80 1.04 -6.40 -1.88
N MET A 81 0.41 -7.21 -2.72
CA MET A 81 -0.35 -8.38 -2.27
C MET A 81 0.54 -9.51 -1.73
N ASN A 82 1.79 -9.59 -2.19
CA ASN A 82 2.78 -10.54 -1.65
C ASN A 82 3.10 -10.31 -0.17
N LEU A 83 2.76 -9.14 0.41
CA LEU A 83 2.91 -8.88 1.84
C LEU A 83 1.86 -9.61 2.70
N VAL A 84 0.82 -10.16 2.07
CA VAL A 84 -0.31 -10.81 2.76
C VAL A 84 -0.26 -12.33 2.66
N THR A 85 0.34 -12.86 1.59
CA THR A 85 0.65 -14.29 1.41
C THR A 85 1.79 -14.78 2.26
#